data_AF-A0A1J8QCJ8-F1
#
_entry.id   AF-A0A1J8QCJ8-F1
#
_cell.length_a   1.000
_cell.length_b   1.000
_cell.length_c   1.000
_cell.angle_alpha   90.00
_cell.angle_beta   90.00
_cell.angle_gamma   90.00
#
_symmetry.space_group_name_H-M   'P 1'
#
loop_
_entity.id
_entity.type
_entity.pdbx_description
1 polymer ?
#
loop_
_entity_poly.entity_id
_entity_poly.type
_entity_poly.pdbx_seq_one_letter_code
_entity_poly.pdbx_strand_id
1 'polypeptide(L)'
;MNLLRIEEDLSAAHLRLARAVVEHLDWAECIKRYGREGTLSYLDPPYWGTAGYGCDFPLEEYYYMGELARTGQFVTSVNDTPEMRDAFEGLILHTT
;
A
#
# COMPACT_ATOMS: atom_id res chain seq x y z
N MET A 1 -5.07 -24.24 2.06
CA MET A 1 -6.48 -23.86 2.31
C MET A 1 -7.18 -25.06 2.92
N ASN A 2 -7.68 -24.97 4.16
CA ASN A 2 -8.36 -26.08 4.81
C ASN A 2 -9.86 -25.99 4.50
N LEU A 3 -10.36 -26.86 3.62
CA LEU A 3 -11.75 -26.86 3.14
C LEU A 3 -12.79 -27.04 4.27
N LEU A 4 -12.37 -27.57 5.43
CA LEU A 4 -13.25 -27.82 6.58
C LEU A 4 -13.58 -26.57 7.41
N ARG A 5 -12.94 -25.42 7.13
CA ARG A 5 -13.11 -24.16 7.89
C ARG A 5 -13.52 -22.96 7.04
N ILE A 6 -13.83 -23.18 5.77
CA ILE A 6 -14.10 -22.08 4.83
C ILE A 6 -15.29 -21.22 5.26
N GLU A 7 -16.31 -21.82 5.89
CA GLU A 7 -17.47 -21.10 6.40
C GLU A 7 -17.12 -20.19 7.59
N GLU A 8 -16.26 -20.67 8.48
CA GLU A 8 -15.75 -19.89 9.62
C GLU A 8 -14.90 -18.72 9.13
N ASP A 9 -13.98 -18.98 8.19
CA ASP A 9 -13.10 -17.97 7.59
C ASP A 9 -13.90 -16.89 6.84
N LEU A 10 -14.92 -17.28 6.07
CA LEU A 10 -15.80 -16.36 5.35
C LEU A 10 -16.65 -15.51 6.30
N SER A 11 -17.19 -16.11 7.36
CA SER A 11 -17.96 -15.39 8.38
C SER A 11 -17.11 -14.36 9.11
N ALA A 12 -15.89 -14.74 9.49
CA ALA A 12 -14.93 -13.83 10.11
C ALA A 12 -14.51 -12.70 9.15
N ALA A 13 -14.26 -13.01 7.88
CA ALA A 13 -13.93 -12.02 6.87
C ALA A 13 -15.09 -11.04 6.63
N HIS A 14 -16.33 -11.53 6.55
CA HIS A 14 -17.52 -10.70 6.39
C HIS A 14 -17.65 -9.67 7.51
N LEU A 15 -17.55 -10.11 8.77
CA LEU A 15 -17.63 -9.21 9.93
C LEU A 15 -16.49 -8.19 9.95
N ARG A 16 -15.27 -8.60 9.61
CA ARG A 16 -14.10 -7.71 9.58
C ARG A 16 -14.19 -6.67 8.46
N LEU A 17 -14.71 -7.06 7.30
CA LEU A 17 -14.80 -6.21 6.11
C LEU A 17 -16.14 -5.48 5.99
N ALA A 18 -17.08 -5.64 6.94
CA ALA A 18 -18.40 -5.01 6.91
C ALA A 18 -18.37 -3.48 6.80
N ARG A 19 -17.26 -2.84 7.20
CA ARG A 19 -17.05 -1.39 7.11
C ARG A 19 -15.92 -1.01 6.14
N ALA A 20 -15.41 -1.97 5.37
CA ALA A 20 -14.41 -1.74 4.34
C ALA A 20 -15.09 -1.40 3.01
N VAL A 21 -14.50 -0.45 2.28
CA VAL A 21 -14.82 -0.23 0.88
C VAL A 21 -13.71 -0.89 0.07
N VAL A 22 -14.09 -1.75 -0.87
CA VAL A 22 -13.15 -2.46 -1.75
C VAL A 22 -13.26 -1.84 -3.13
N GLU A 23 -12.12 -1.43 -3.69
CA GLU A 23 -12.03 -0.72 -4.96
C GLU A 23 -11.12 -1.43 -5.93
N HIS A 24 -11.38 -1.25 -7.22
CA HIS A 24 -10.49 -1.60 -8.32
C HIS A 24 -10.13 -0.33 -9.09
N LEU A 25 -9.57 0.62 -8.36
CA LEU A 25 -9.11 1.91 -8.86
C LEU A 25 -7.58 1.97 -8.83
N ASP A 26 -7.03 2.94 -9.56
CA ASP A 26 -5.66 3.36 -9.35
C ASP A 26 -5.42 3.77 -7.88
N TRP A 27 -4.22 3.47 -7.37
CA TRP A 27 -3.89 3.64 -5.95
C TRP A 27 -3.92 5.12 -5.53
N ALA A 28 -3.49 6.04 -6.39
CA ALA A 28 -3.46 7.46 -6.09
C ALA A 28 -4.88 8.05 -6.11
N GLU A 29 -5.74 7.56 -7.00
CA GLU A 29 -7.16 7.95 -7.01
C GLU A 29 -7.89 7.46 -5.75
N CYS A 30 -7.55 6.27 -5.23
CA CYS A 30 -8.05 5.81 -3.92
C CYS A 30 -7.68 6.77 -2.79
N ILE A 31 -6.41 7.20 -2.71
CA ILE A 31 -5.95 8.17 -1.70
C ILE A 31 -6.71 9.48 -1.86
N LYS A 32 -6.85 9.99 -3.08
CA LYS A 32 -7.55 11.24 -3.34
C LYS A 32 -9.03 11.18 -3.00
N ARG A 33 -9.70 10.06 -3.31
CA ARG A 33 -11.14 9.88 -3.07
C ARG A 33 -11.48 9.72 -1.59
N TYR A 34 -10.65 8.99 -0.84
CA TYR A 34 -10.94 8.62 0.55
C TYR A 34 -10.10 9.37 1.60
N GLY A 35 -9.03 10.02 1.17
CA GLY A 35 -8.17 10.86 1.98
C GLY A 35 -8.93 12.05 2.57
N ARG A 36 -8.68 12.30 3.85
CA ARG A 36 -9.20 13.44 4.62
C ARG A 36 -8.21 13.75 5.73
N GLU A 37 -8.38 14.89 6.37
CA GLU A 37 -7.56 15.25 7.53
C GLU A 37 -7.62 14.13 8.59
N GLY A 38 -6.45 13.68 9.05
CA GLY A 38 -6.30 12.58 10.00
C GLY A 38 -6.41 11.16 9.42
N THR A 39 -6.55 10.98 8.11
CA THR A 39 -6.43 9.65 7.49
C THR A 39 -4.96 9.21 7.45
N LEU A 40 -4.70 7.98 7.89
CA LEU A 40 -3.44 7.26 7.66
C LEU A 40 -3.56 6.39 6.41
N SER A 41 -2.67 6.60 5.45
CA SER A 41 -2.54 5.77 4.25
C SER A 41 -1.42 4.75 4.44
N TYR A 42 -1.74 3.46 4.37
CA TYR A 42 -0.76 2.39 4.31
C TYR A 42 -0.58 1.92 2.88
N LEU A 43 0.66 1.94 2.38
CA LEU A 43 1.01 1.57 1.01
C LEU A 43 1.96 0.37 1.03
N ASP A 44 1.61 -0.65 0.24
CA ASP A 44 2.37 -1.90 0.10
C ASP A 44 2.49 -2.23 -1.39
N PRO A 45 3.26 -1.43 -2.16
CA PRO A 45 3.41 -1.64 -3.59
C PRO A 45 4.21 -2.93 -3.89
N PRO A 46 4.19 -3.40 -5.15
CA PRO A 46 5.20 -4.33 -5.64
C PRO A 46 6.61 -3.92 -5.21
N TYR A 47 7.44 -4.85 -4.75
CA TYR A 47 8.82 -4.51 -4.36
C TYR A 47 9.69 -4.34 -5.59
N TRP A 48 10.42 -3.22 -5.66
CA TRP A 48 11.18 -2.84 -6.85
C TRP A 48 12.22 -3.90 -7.22
N GLY A 49 12.29 -4.27 -8.50
CA GLY A 49 13.26 -5.26 -8.99
C GLY A 49 13.00 -6.70 -8.54
N THR A 50 11.88 -6.97 -7.87
CA THR A 50 11.49 -8.34 -7.50
C THR A 50 10.44 -8.88 -8.48
N ALA A 51 10.67 -10.08 -9.01
CA ALA A 51 9.73 -10.71 -9.93
C ALA A 51 8.49 -11.22 -9.18
N GLY A 52 7.34 -11.27 -9.87
CA GLY A 52 6.17 -12.01 -9.40
C GLY A 52 4.90 -11.19 -9.16
N TYR A 53 4.94 -9.87 -9.29
CA TYR A 53 3.76 -9.02 -9.07
C TYR A 53 2.81 -8.94 -10.26
N GLY A 54 3.22 -9.42 -11.45
CA GLY A 54 2.33 -9.59 -12.62
C GLY A 54 1.75 -8.31 -13.21
N CYS A 55 2.13 -7.14 -12.69
CA CYS A 55 1.79 -5.82 -13.18
C CYS A 55 3.04 -4.98 -13.40
N ASP A 56 3.00 -4.10 -14.40
CA ASP A 56 4.03 -3.08 -14.57
C ASP A 56 3.83 -2.02 -13.49
N PHE A 57 4.84 -1.83 -12.64
CA PHE A 57 4.85 -0.82 -11.59
C PHE A 57 6.17 -0.04 -11.68
N PRO A 58 6.20 1.04 -12.49
CA PRO A 58 7.43 1.71 -12.84
C PRO A 58 7.96 2.55 -11.67
N LEU A 59 9.24 2.94 -11.73
CA LEU A 59 9.93 3.57 -10.60
C LEU A 59 9.29 4.92 -10.21
N GLU A 60 8.69 5.61 -11.19
CA GLU A 60 7.96 6.87 -11.06
C GLU A 60 6.82 6.81 -10.04
N GLU A 61 6.19 5.64 -9.87
CA GLU A 61 5.12 5.46 -8.88
C GLU A 61 5.65 5.62 -7.45
N TYR A 62 6.88 5.15 -7.18
CA TYR A 62 7.48 5.27 -5.85
C TYR A 62 7.91 6.70 -5.55
N TYR A 63 8.44 7.43 -6.54
CA TYR A 63 8.69 8.86 -6.38
C TYR A 63 7.39 9.62 -6.09
N TYR A 64 6.31 9.27 -6.77
CA TYR A 64 5.02 9.89 -6.53
C TYR A 64 4.48 9.56 -5.12
N MET A 65 4.68 8.35 -4.62
CA MET A 65 4.39 8.00 -3.22
C MET A 65 5.20 8.85 -2.23
N GLY A 66 6.49 9.05 -2.49
CA GLY A 66 7.36 9.90 -1.67
C GLY A 66 6.83 11.33 -1.59
N GLU A 67 6.42 11.91 -2.72
CA GLU A 67 5.86 13.26 -2.76
C GLU A 67 4.52 13.37 -2.02
N LEU A 68 3.61 12.40 -2.20
CA LEU A 68 2.35 12.39 -1.46
C LEU A 68 2.56 12.24 0.05
N ALA A 69 3.54 11.44 0.46
CA ALA A 69 3.87 11.20 1.86
C ALA A 69 4.28 12.48 2.61
N ARG A 70 4.78 13.50 1.90
CA ARG A 70 5.12 14.81 2.50
C ARG A 70 3.90 15.64 2.90
N THR A 71 2.71 15.30 2.37
CA THR A 71 1.49 16.12 2.53
C THR A 71 0.44 15.50 3.46
N GLY A 72 0.73 14.31 4.02
CA GLY A 72 -0.23 13.61 4.87
C GLY A 72 0.44 12.57 5.78
N GLN A 73 -0.36 11.66 6.32
CA GLN A 73 0.13 10.55 7.14
C GLN A 73 0.24 9.29 6.28
N PHE A 74 1.46 8.82 6.11
CA PHE A 74 1.76 7.66 5.27
C PHE A 74 2.68 6.69 6.00
N VAL A 75 2.46 5.41 5.75
CA VAL A 75 3.41 4.33 6.06
C VAL A 75 3.52 3.51 4.78
N THR A 76 4.74 3.42 4.23
CA THR A 76 5.01 2.66 3.01
C THR A 76 6.01 1.56 3.31
N SER A 77 5.67 0.34 2.95
CA SER A 77 6.58 -0.81 3.01
C SER A 77 7.24 -1.00 1.64
N VAL A 78 8.57 -0.99 1.60
CA VAL A 78 9.38 -1.21 0.40
C VAL A 78 10.62 -2.01 0.73
N ASN A 79 11.27 -2.58 -0.28
CA ASN A 79 12.59 -3.16 -0.13
C ASN A 79 13.67 -2.08 0.04
N ASP A 80 14.74 -2.41 0.76
CA ASP A 80 15.86 -1.50 0.98
C ASP A 80 16.82 -1.49 -0.22
N THR A 81 16.57 -0.60 -1.18
CA THR A 81 17.42 -0.40 -2.36
C THR A 81 17.82 1.08 -2.53
N PRO A 82 18.89 1.39 -3.29
CA PRO A 82 19.26 2.77 -3.58
C PRO A 82 18.11 3.59 -4.18
N GLU A 83 17.30 2.99 -5.05
CA GLU A 83 16.16 3.65 -5.70
C GLU A 83 15.06 4.01 -4.70
N MET A 84 14.77 3.13 -3.73
CA MET A 84 13.79 3.45 -2.67
C MET A 84 14.33 4.50 -1.71
N ARG A 85 15.64 4.48 -1.41
CA ARG A 85 16.26 5.54 -0.60
C ARG A 85 16.20 6.90 -1.28
N ASP A 86 16.33 6.94 -2.60
CA ASP A 86 16.19 8.14 -3.42
C ASP A 86 14.72 8.60 -3.47
N ALA A 87 13.79 7.69 -3.81
CA ALA A 87 12.36 8.00 -3.93
C ALA A 87 11.73 8.54 -2.63
N PHE A 88 12.20 8.07 -1.47
CA PHE A 88 11.71 8.50 -0.16
C PHE A 88 12.69 9.42 0.57
N GLU A 89 13.61 10.09 -0.14
CA GLU A 89 14.59 10.98 0.46
C GLU A 89 13.94 12.08 1.34
N GLY A 90 14.51 12.31 2.53
CA GLY A 90 14.03 13.31 3.48
C GLY A 90 12.80 12.90 4.29
N LEU A 91 12.30 11.67 4.10
CA LEU A 91 11.31 11.05 4.98
C LEU A 91 12.00 10.21 6.06
N ILE A 92 11.22 9.79 7.06
CA ILE A 92 11.73 8.94 8.15
C ILE A 92 11.81 7.50 7.63
N LEU A 93 13.02 6.95 7.62
CA LEU A 93 13.28 5.57 7.22
C LEU A 93 13.55 4.70 8.46
N HIS A 94 12.84 3.58 8.56
CA HIS A 94 13.07 2.55 9.56
C HIS A 94 13.56 1.27 8.87
N THR A 95 14.81 0.89 9.12
CA THR A 95 15.38 -0.37 8.64
C THR A 95 15.50 -1.33 9.83
N THR A 96 15.08 -2.58 9.66
CA THR A 96 15.23 -3.65 10.67
C THR A 96 16.42 -4.53 10.33
#